data_AF-A0A0X3BI96-F1
#
_entry.id   AF-A0A0X3BI96-F1
#
_cell.length_a   1.000
_cell.length_b   1.000
_cell.length_c   1.000
_cell.angle_alpha   90.00
_cell.angle_beta   90.00
_cell.angle_gamma   90.00
#
_symmetry.space_group_name_H-M   'P 1'
#
loop_
_entity.id
_entity.type
_entity.pdbx_description
1 polymer ?
#
loop_
_entity_poly.entity_id
_entity_poly.type
_entity_poly.pdbx_seq_one_letter_code
_entity_poly.pdbx_strand_id
1 'polypeptide(L)'
;MTLYLGIDDTDTRESRGTGRLARMIAAELARSYVVTGVTRHQLFIHPSIPYTSHNSCAVIHIQDADNGAGAGVFSAAKELMLSDFIEGSDPGICVAAARDIGSDLRGFGFLAKKSVVTQDRARALARAAGVRLEGRGLAAPKMA
;
A
#
# COMPACT_ATOMS: atom_id res chain seq x y z
N MET A 1 12.76 -6.10 -13.76
CA MET A 1 12.62 -5.02 -12.75
C MET A 1 11.68 -5.50 -11.65
N THR A 2 11.79 -4.99 -10.42
CA THR A 2 10.80 -5.24 -9.35
C THR A 2 9.80 -4.08 -9.26
N LEU A 3 8.51 -4.38 -9.31
CA LEU A 3 7.42 -3.51 -8.92
C LEU A 3 7.02 -3.80 -7.47
N TYR A 4 6.72 -2.73 -6.74
CA TYR A 4 6.18 -2.78 -5.39
C TYR A 4 4.76 -2.24 -5.41
N LEU A 5 3.81 -3.07 -4.99
CA LEU A 5 2.41 -2.71 -4.85
C LEU A 5 2.09 -2.62 -3.35
N GLY A 6 1.93 -1.39 -2.85
CA GLY A 6 1.59 -1.13 -1.45
C GLY A 6 0.07 -1.13 -1.24
N ILE A 7 -0.37 -1.71 -0.13
CA ILE A 7 -1.78 -1.77 0.31
C ILE A 7 -1.83 -1.43 1.80
N ASP A 8 -2.76 -0.56 2.18
CA ASP A 8 -2.95 -0.15 3.57
C ASP A 8 -4.44 0.08 3.89
N ASP A 9 -4.75 0.00 5.19
CA ASP A 9 -6.02 0.43 5.76
C ASP A 9 -7.29 -0.19 5.13
N THR A 10 -7.21 -1.47 4.84
CA THR A 10 -8.30 -2.20 4.16
C THR A 10 -9.23 -2.92 5.14
N ASP A 11 -8.98 -2.82 6.44
CA ASP A 11 -9.66 -3.58 7.48
C ASP A 11 -10.38 -2.70 8.52
N THR A 12 -11.34 -3.31 9.20
CA THR A 12 -11.96 -2.86 10.45
C THR A 12 -11.66 -3.86 11.56
N ARG A 13 -11.94 -3.50 12.83
CA ARG A 13 -11.69 -4.35 14.01
C ARG A 13 -12.29 -5.75 13.93
N GLU A 14 -13.41 -5.91 13.25
CA GLU A 14 -14.19 -7.16 13.18
C GLU A 14 -13.96 -7.92 11.87
N SER A 15 -13.11 -7.40 10.98
CA SER A 15 -12.91 -7.93 9.64
C SER A 15 -11.62 -8.73 9.49
N ARG A 16 -11.39 -9.27 8.29
CA ARG A 16 -10.09 -9.84 7.94
C ARG A 16 -9.02 -8.73 7.88
N GLY A 17 -7.86 -8.97 8.48
CA GLY A 17 -6.78 -7.99 8.48
C GLY A 17 -6.16 -7.73 7.09
N THR A 18 -5.55 -6.55 6.92
CA THR A 18 -4.92 -6.06 5.67
C THR A 18 -3.95 -7.07 5.05
N GLY A 19 -3.14 -7.75 5.88
CA GLY A 19 -2.20 -8.77 5.40
C GLY A 19 -2.85 -10.03 4.81
N ARG A 20 -4.13 -10.33 5.15
CA ARG A 20 -4.88 -11.42 4.51
C ARG A 20 -5.36 -11.00 3.14
N LEU A 21 -5.90 -9.79 3.01
CA LEU A 21 -6.30 -9.24 1.70
C LEU A 21 -5.11 -9.16 0.74
N ALA A 22 -3.97 -8.65 1.19
CA ALA A 22 -2.78 -8.56 0.34
C ALA A 22 -2.32 -9.93 -0.19
N ARG A 23 -2.43 -11.00 0.60
CA ARG A 23 -2.10 -12.36 0.13
C ARG A 23 -3.12 -12.91 -0.86
N MET A 24 -4.41 -12.57 -0.70
CA MET A 24 -5.43 -12.94 -1.70
C MET A 24 -5.19 -12.23 -3.02
N ILE A 25 -4.93 -10.92 -2.99
CA ILE A 25 -4.58 -10.13 -4.18
C ILE A 25 -3.31 -10.68 -4.84
N ALA A 26 -2.28 -11.00 -4.06
CA ALA A 26 -1.05 -11.59 -4.56
C ALA A 26 -1.29 -12.94 -5.27
N ALA A 27 -2.15 -13.80 -4.71
CA ALA A 27 -2.49 -15.08 -5.33
C ALA A 27 -3.23 -14.91 -6.67
N GLU A 28 -4.13 -13.93 -6.76
CA GLU A 28 -4.85 -13.65 -8.01
C GLU A 28 -3.92 -13.03 -9.07
N LEU A 29 -3.08 -12.06 -8.69
CA LEU A 29 -2.08 -11.46 -9.58
C LEU A 29 -1.07 -12.50 -10.11
N ALA A 30 -0.74 -13.53 -9.32
CA ALA A 30 0.18 -14.59 -9.70
C ALA A 30 -0.29 -15.40 -10.92
N ARG A 31 -1.56 -15.28 -11.32
CA ARG A 31 -2.11 -15.91 -12.53
C ARG A 31 -1.65 -15.21 -13.82
N SER A 32 -1.18 -13.97 -13.74
CA SER A 32 -0.76 -13.16 -14.89
C SER A 32 0.62 -12.52 -14.73
N TYR A 33 1.15 -12.47 -13.50
CA TYR A 33 2.42 -11.83 -13.18
C TYR A 33 3.29 -12.73 -12.29
N VAL A 34 4.60 -12.52 -12.31
CA VAL A 34 5.52 -13.23 -11.42
C VAL A 34 5.54 -12.53 -10.07
N VAL A 35 4.75 -13.02 -9.11
CA VAL A 35 4.75 -12.53 -7.73
C VAL A 35 5.86 -13.22 -6.93
N THR A 36 6.77 -12.44 -6.35
CA THR A 36 7.93 -12.97 -5.61
C THR A 36 7.71 -13.00 -4.10
N GLY A 37 6.68 -12.30 -3.60
CA GLY A 37 6.30 -12.39 -2.19
C GLY A 37 5.39 -11.26 -1.72
N VAL A 38 5.01 -11.35 -0.44
CA VAL A 38 4.28 -10.31 0.28
C VAL A 38 5.01 -10.00 1.58
N THR A 39 5.32 -8.74 1.83
CA THR A 39 5.93 -8.29 3.09
C THR A 39 4.93 -7.49 3.91
N ARG A 40 4.94 -7.70 5.22
CA ARG A 40 4.19 -6.89 6.19
C ARG A 40 5.13 -5.88 6.83
N HIS A 41 4.71 -4.62 6.89
CA HIS A 41 5.49 -3.55 7.50
C HIS A 41 4.75 -2.98 8.70
N GLN A 42 5.31 -3.17 9.89
CA GLN A 42 4.86 -2.45 11.08
C GLN A 42 5.15 -0.96 10.90
N LEU A 43 4.13 -0.13 11.10
CA LEU A 43 4.21 1.34 11.13
C LEU A 43 4.29 1.82 12.58
N PHE A 44 4.49 3.12 12.76
CA PHE A 44 4.69 3.72 14.07
C PHE A 44 3.45 3.50 14.97
N ILE A 45 3.66 3.04 16.19
CA ILE A 45 2.58 2.87 17.17
C ILE A 45 2.56 4.11 18.05
N HIS A 46 1.49 4.90 17.95
CA HIS A 46 1.37 6.13 18.70
C HIS A 46 -0.12 6.42 19.03
N PRO A 47 -0.43 6.94 20.23
CA PRO A 47 -1.81 7.19 20.67
C PRO A 47 -2.63 8.12 19.76
N SER A 48 -1.97 8.99 19.00
CA SER A 48 -2.64 9.89 18.05
C SER A 48 -3.02 9.24 16.72
N ILE A 49 -2.68 7.97 16.51
CA ILE A 49 -2.92 7.25 15.25
C ILE A 49 -4.06 6.25 15.46
N PRO A 50 -5.23 6.45 14.84
CA PRO A 50 -6.30 5.48 14.91
C PRO A 50 -5.96 4.26 14.03
N TYR A 51 -5.88 3.09 14.65
CA TYR A 51 -5.73 1.80 13.95
C TYR A 51 -6.66 0.74 14.57
N THR A 52 -6.92 -0.33 13.82
CA THR A 52 -7.83 -1.41 14.22
C THR A 52 -7.18 -2.31 15.26
N SER A 53 -6.34 -3.24 14.81
CA SER A 53 -5.56 -4.19 15.62
C SER A 53 -4.07 -3.88 15.55
N HIS A 54 -3.58 -3.52 14.36
CA HIS A 54 -2.19 -3.15 14.14
C HIS A 54 -2.11 -1.98 13.16
N ASN A 55 -1.26 -1.00 13.44
CA ASN A 55 -0.86 -0.01 12.44
C ASN A 55 0.17 -0.65 11.49
N SER A 56 -0.28 -1.25 10.39
CA SER A 56 0.63 -1.92 9.45
C SER A 56 0.08 -1.96 8.03
N CYS A 57 0.97 -1.81 7.07
CA CYS A 57 0.69 -1.98 5.66
C CYS A 57 1.32 -3.27 5.10
N ALA A 58 0.90 -3.65 3.89
CA ALA A 58 1.45 -4.77 3.14
C ALA A 58 2.04 -4.30 1.81
N VAL A 59 3.08 -4.98 1.34
CA VAL A 59 3.68 -4.75 0.01
C VAL A 59 3.75 -6.07 -0.73
N ILE A 60 3.21 -6.11 -1.95
CA ILE A 60 3.31 -7.22 -2.87
C ILE A 60 4.47 -6.94 -3.83
N HIS A 61 5.38 -7.91 -3.95
CA HIS A 61 6.60 -7.82 -4.76
C HIS A 61 6.36 -8.55 -6.07
N ILE A 62 6.52 -7.85 -7.19
CA ILE A 62 6.19 -8.37 -8.52
C ILE A 62 7.40 -8.18 -9.42
N GLN A 63 7.82 -9.24 -10.10
CA GLN A 63 8.83 -9.16 -11.14
C GLN A 63 8.16 -8.73 -12.46
N ASP A 64 8.58 -7.57 -12.96
CA ASP A 64 8.17 -6.99 -14.23
C ASP A 64 9.31 -7.14 -15.24
N ALA A 65 9.14 -8.06 -16.19
CA ALA A 65 10.14 -8.37 -17.21
C ALA A 65 10.18 -7.28 -18.30
N ASP A 66 9.02 -6.75 -18.69
CA ASP A 66 8.84 -5.94 -19.91
C ASP A 66 8.61 -4.45 -19.62
N ASN A 67 8.69 -4.05 -18.35
CA ASN A 67 8.60 -2.66 -17.93
C ASN A 67 7.26 -1.96 -18.25
N GLY A 68 6.19 -2.75 -18.38
CA GLY A 68 4.85 -2.29 -18.75
C GLY A 68 3.76 -2.76 -17.81
N ALA A 69 4.07 -3.61 -16.82
CA ALA A 69 3.05 -4.26 -16.00
C ALA A 69 2.41 -3.31 -14.97
N GLY A 70 3.06 -2.20 -14.61
CA GLY A 70 2.65 -1.35 -13.49
C GLY A 70 1.20 -0.86 -13.53
N ALA A 71 0.73 -0.40 -14.69
CA ALA A 71 -0.64 0.09 -14.85
C ALA A 71 -1.68 -1.05 -14.74
N GLY A 72 -1.39 -2.21 -15.34
CA GLY A 72 -2.26 -3.39 -15.28
C GLY A 72 -2.33 -3.99 -13.89
N VAL A 73 -1.17 -4.16 -13.23
CA VAL A 73 -1.05 -4.59 -11.83
C VAL A 73 -1.87 -3.71 -10.91
N PHE A 74 -1.72 -2.38 -11.03
CA PHE A 74 -2.44 -1.44 -10.18
C PHE A 74 -3.96 -1.55 -10.37
N SER A 75 -4.42 -1.57 -11.63
CA SER A 75 -5.86 -1.64 -11.92
C SER A 75 -6.48 -2.94 -11.41
N ALA A 76 -5.84 -4.08 -11.67
CA ALA A 76 -6.32 -5.39 -11.20
C ALA A 76 -6.33 -5.48 -9.67
N ALA A 77 -5.25 -5.04 -9.01
CA ALA A 77 -5.19 -5.04 -7.55
C ALA A 77 -6.22 -4.10 -6.91
N LYS A 78 -6.43 -2.92 -7.50
CA LYS A 78 -7.44 -1.97 -7.04
C LYS A 78 -8.85 -2.56 -7.16
N GLU A 79 -9.16 -3.21 -8.27
CA GLU A 79 -10.45 -3.87 -8.45
C GLU A 79 -10.69 -4.92 -7.36
N LEU A 80 -9.73 -5.83 -7.16
CA LEU A 80 -9.81 -6.86 -6.11
C LEU A 80 -9.94 -6.26 -4.70
N MET A 81 -9.20 -5.20 -4.41
CA MET A 81 -9.28 -4.49 -3.13
C MET A 81 -10.67 -3.86 -2.91
N LEU A 82 -11.27 -3.31 -3.96
CA LEU A 82 -12.59 -2.66 -3.89
C LEU A 82 -13.75 -3.66 -3.90
N SER A 83 -13.63 -4.79 -4.60
CA SER A 83 -14.60 -5.89 -4.54
C SER A 83 -14.71 -6.48 -3.14
N ASP A 84 -13.65 -6.36 -2.37
CA ASP A 84 -13.56 -6.84 -0.99
C ASP A 84 -13.64 -5.67 0.02
N PHE A 85 -14.18 -4.51 -0.41
CA PHE A 85 -14.31 -3.32 0.42
C PHE A 85 -15.13 -3.61 1.68
N ILE A 86 -14.64 -3.10 2.81
CA ILE A 86 -15.28 -3.23 4.12
C ILE A 86 -15.73 -1.82 4.52
N GLU A 87 -17.02 -1.65 4.77
CA GLU A 87 -17.54 -0.37 5.26
C GLU A 87 -16.83 0.04 6.56
N GLY A 88 -16.36 1.29 6.61
CA GLY A 88 -15.59 1.83 7.72
C GLY A 88 -14.07 1.73 7.58
N SER A 89 -13.54 1.08 6.54
CA SER A 89 -12.10 1.17 6.18
C SER A 89 -11.82 2.32 5.19
N ASP A 90 -10.57 2.79 5.13
CA ASP A 90 -10.12 3.83 4.19
C ASP A 90 -8.93 3.32 3.35
N PRO A 91 -9.19 2.37 2.44
CA PRO A 91 -8.15 1.62 1.75
C PRO A 91 -7.26 2.54 0.90
N GLY A 92 -5.94 2.36 1.06
CA GLY A 92 -4.91 3.00 0.25
C GLY A 92 -4.16 1.99 -0.60
N ILE A 93 -3.84 2.36 -1.84
CA ILE A 93 -3.07 1.54 -2.78
C ILE A 93 -2.07 2.38 -3.57
N CYS A 94 -0.85 1.87 -3.73
CA CYS A 94 0.18 2.51 -4.57
C CYS A 94 1.00 1.50 -5.36
N VAL A 95 1.54 1.90 -6.51
CA VAL A 95 2.51 1.09 -7.26
C VAL A 95 3.73 1.93 -7.63
N ALA A 96 4.92 1.37 -7.43
CA ALA A 96 6.19 1.99 -7.81
C ALA A 96 7.17 0.94 -8.35
N ALA A 97 7.92 1.28 -9.39
CA ALA A 97 9.05 0.46 -9.80
C ALA A 97 10.27 0.77 -8.92
N ALA A 98 11.13 -0.23 -8.67
CA ALA A 98 12.27 -0.08 -7.77
C ALA A 98 13.21 1.08 -8.14
N ARG A 99 13.32 1.42 -9.43
CA ARG A 99 14.14 2.55 -9.92
C ARG A 99 13.53 3.91 -9.57
N ASP A 100 12.22 3.99 -9.45
CA ASP A 100 11.49 5.24 -9.17
C ASP A 100 11.48 5.53 -7.65
N ILE A 101 11.91 4.56 -6.83
CA ILE A 101 12.04 4.69 -5.38
C ILE A 101 13.39 5.31 -5.02
N GLY A 102 13.42 6.66 -5.10
CA GLY A 102 14.53 7.50 -4.67
C GLY A 102 14.69 7.63 -3.14
N SER A 103 15.66 8.43 -2.72
CA SER A 103 15.99 8.68 -1.29
C SER A 103 14.80 9.19 -0.49
N ASP A 104 14.00 10.08 -1.08
CA ASP A 104 12.93 10.78 -0.36
C ASP A 104 11.77 9.83 -0.03
N LEU A 105 11.41 8.94 -0.96
CA LEU A 105 10.42 7.89 -0.70
C LEU A 105 10.91 6.88 0.34
N ARG A 106 12.20 6.48 0.29
CA ARG A 106 12.80 5.60 1.30
C ARG A 106 12.82 6.26 2.67
N GLY A 107 13.21 7.53 2.73
CA GLY A 107 13.24 8.34 3.93
C GLY A 107 11.84 8.49 4.53
N PHE A 108 10.83 8.75 3.71
CA PHE A 108 9.43 8.80 4.15
C PHE A 108 8.95 7.46 4.69
N GLY A 109 9.22 6.35 4.01
CA GLY A 109 8.89 5.01 4.49
C GLY A 109 9.57 4.65 5.82
N PHE A 110 10.78 5.16 6.06
CA PHE A 110 11.47 5.01 7.35
C PHE A 110 10.87 5.90 8.44
N LEU A 111 10.50 7.13 8.11
CA LEU A 111 9.83 8.05 9.04
C LEU A 111 8.47 7.52 9.48
N ALA A 112 7.67 6.95 8.57
CA ALA A 112 6.38 6.32 8.88
C ALA A 112 6.49 5.13 9.87
N LYS A 113 7.70 4.63 10.12
CA LYS A 113 7.96 3.59 11.13
C LYS A 113 8.33 4.15 12.51
N LYS A 114 8.63 5.44 12.60
CA LYS A 114 9.26 6.08 13.77
C LYS A 114 8.53 7.30 14.29
N SER A 115 7.70 7.91 13.47
CA SER A 115 7.04 9.17 13.77
C SER A 115 5.73 9.25 13.00
N VAL A 116 4.83 10.06 13.52
CA VAL A 116 3.62 10.49 12.83
C VAL A 116 3.98 11.24 11.54
N VAL A 117 3.47 10.80 10.38
CA VAL A 117 3.55 11.50 9.09
C VAL A 117 2.15 11.79 8.55
N THR A 118 2.04 12.63 7.51
CA THR A 118 0.74 13.08 6.99
C THR A 118 0.46 12.53 5.60
N GLN A 119 -0.83 12.30 5.31
CA GLN A 119 -1.28 11.90 3.98
C GLN A 119 -0.90 12.93 2.90
N ASP A 120 -0.92 14.23 3.22
CA ASP A 120 -0.54 15.28 2.26
C ASP A 120 0.93 15.17 1.86
N ARG A 121 1.81 14.87 2.82
CA ARG A 121 3.22 14.60 2.55
C ARG A 121 3.39 13.34 1.69
N ALA A 122 2.65 12.27 1.98
CA ALA A 122 2.65 11.05 1.16
C ALA A 122 2.23 11.34 -0.29
N ARG A 123 1.13 12.07 -0.48
CA ARG A 123 0.61 12.46 -1.81
C ARG A 123 1.56 13.38 -2.55
N ALA A 124 2.19 14.34 -1.86
CA ALA A 124 3.17 15.24 -2.46
C ALA A 124 4.41 14.47 -2.97
N LEU A 125 4.94 13.56 -2.16
CA LEU A 125 6.07 12.71 -2.55
C LEU A 125 5.71 11.76 -3.69
N ALA A 126 4.53 11.14 -3.65
CA ALA A 126 4.08 10.26 -4.72
C ALA A 126 4.00 11.02 -6.06
N ARG A 127 3.42 12.22 -6.07
CA ARG A 127 3.37 13.08 -7.26
C ARG A 127 4.76 13.46 -7.76
N ALA A 128 5.66 13.87 -6.86
CA ALA A 128 7.02 14.27 -7.22
C ALA A 128 7.83 13.11 -7.83
N ALA A 129 7.60 11.88 -7.37
CA ALA A 129 8.28 10.68 -7.84
C ALA A 129 7.58 9.98 -9.01
N GLY A 130 6.44 10.49 -9.50
CA GLY A 130 5.64 9.82 -10.53
C GLY A 130 5.02 8.49 -10.07
N VAL A 131 4.90 8.27 -8.75
CA VAL A 131 4.30 7.06 -8.16
C VAL A 131 2.79 7.20 -8.20
N ARG A 132 2.11 6.17 -8.73
CA ARG A 132 0.66 6.12 -8.70
C ARG A 132 0.21 5.74 -7.29
N LEU A 133 -0.59 6.61 -6.68
CA LEU A 133 -1.14 6.48 -5.34
C LEU A 133 -2.63 6.85 -5.38
N GLU A 134 -3.48 6.01 -4.83
CA GLU A 134 -4.90 6.28 -4.63
C GLU A 134 -5.31 5.87 -3.21
N GLY A 135 -6.25 6.63 -2.63
CA GLY A 135 -6.83 6.37 -1.31
C GLY A 135 -7.98 7.35 -1.08
N ARG A 136 -9.01 6.96 -0.33
CA ARG A 136 -10.23 7.79 -0.21
C ARG A 136 -10.01 9.00 0.69
N GLY A 137 -9.10 8.91 1.66
CA GLY A 137 -8.78 10.02 2.57
C GLY A 137 -9.96 10.42 3.45
N LEU A 138 -10.88 9.48 3.68
CA LEU A 138 -12.13 9.68 4.42
C LEU A 138 -11.94 9.47 5.93
N ALA A 139 -10.86 8.82 6.34
CA ALA A 139 -10.46 8.82 7.74
C ALA A 139 -9.82 10.17 8.09
N ALA A 140 -10.24 10.79 9.20
CA ALA A 140 -9.55 11.93 9.82
C ALA A 140 -8.04 11.73 9.70
N PRO A 141 -7.28 12.78 9.31
CA PRO A 141 -5.99 12.63 8.64
C PRO A 141 -5.21 11.51 9.30
N LYS A 142 -5.11 10.35 8.63
CA LYS A 142 -4.32 9.25 9.16
C LYS A 142 -2.90 9.75 9.20
N MET A 143 -2.56 10.18 10.40
CA MET A 143 -1.28 10.65 10.88
C MET A 143 -0.41 9.39 11.06
N ALA A 144 -0.34 8.54 10.03
CA ALA A 144 0.31 7.22 10.08
C ALA A 144 1.82 7.34 10.22
#